data_AF-A0A9Q0SEQ8-F1
#
_entry.id   AF-A0A9Q0SEQ8-F1
#
_cell.length_a   1.000
_cell.length_b   1.000
_cell.length_c   1.000
_cell.angle_alpha   90.00
_cell.angle_beta   90.00
_cell.angle_gamma   90.00
#
_symmetry.space_group_name_H-M   'P 1'
#
loop_
_entity.id
_entity.type
_entity.pdbx_description
1 polymer ?
#
loop_
_entity_poly.entity_id
_entity_poly.type
_entity_poly.pdbx_seq_one_letter_code
_entity_poly.pdbx_strand_id
1 'polypeptide(L)'
;MTSLSTCLPKPSFQHPEISNLPDHLHNSCLIPRNLSFQRLGIVSQQRLCKKVNMARCSHQAEALVDSKTQISDVPILTCSEALERLKKNRENQKGKQRFLAMYSSIFGGITTDTAAMVIPMDDHMVHRGHGVFDTSAIVDGHLYELDQHLDRILRSASMAKIIIPFDRETIRRILIQTVSVSKCKTGSLRYWLSAGPGDFQLSPSDCHQPALYAIVIQDQSPHDSRGIKVVTSSVPMKPPQFATMKSVNYLPNALSKMEAEENGAYASIWLDSDGFIAEGPSMNVAFVTKEKDLLMPSI
;
A
#
# COMPACT_ATOMS: atom_id res chain seq x y z
N MET A 1 30.70 26.56 -38.57
CA MET A 1 30.51 28.03 -38.53
C MET A 1 29.27 28.37 -39.33
N THR A 2 28.69 29.55 -39.07
CA THR A 2 27.56 30.19 -39.75
C THR A 2 26.18 29.51 -39.66
N SER A 3 25.19 30.35 -39.37
CA SER A 3 23.80 30.07 -38.99
C SER A 3 22.82 30.62 -40.03
N LEU A 4 21.55 30.18 -39.96
CA LEU A 4 20.29 30.82 -40.41
C LEU A 4 19.18 29.79 -40.04
N SER A 5 18.29 29.96 -39.05
CA SER A 5 17.38 31.07 -38.69
C SER A 5 16.27 31.33 -39.71
N THR A 6 15.12 30.71 -39.50
CA THR A 6 13.79 31.16 -39.97
C THR A 6 12.73 30.75 -38.94
N CYS A 7 11.78 31.65 -38.66
CA CYS A 7 10.70 31.48 -37.67
C CYS A 7 9.32 31.73 -38.31
N LEU A 8 8.27 31.39 -37.53
CA LEU A 8 6.84 31.78 -37.64
C LEU A 8 5.90 30.80 -38.37
N PRO A 9 4.58 30.78 -38.05
CA PRO A 9 3.88 31.29 -36.85
C PRO A 9 2.93 30.27 -36.16
N LYS A 10 2.40 30.62 -34.98
CA LYS A 10 1.26 29.95 -34.31
C LYS A 10 -0.09 30.49 -34.84
N PRO A 11 -1.17 29.69 -34.88
CA PRO A 11 -2.53 30.21 -35.03
C PRO A 11 -3.17 30.54 -33.67
N SER A 12 -3.88 31.67 -33.63
CA SER A 12 -4.75 32.11 -32.53
C SER A 12 -6.22 31.95 -32.94
N PHE A 13 -7.11 31.60 -32.00
CA PHE A 13 -8.55 31.69 -32.20
C PHE A 13 -9.20 32.53 -31.09
N GLN A 14 -10.05 33.47 -31.49
CA GLN A 14 -10.85 34.34 -30.63
C GLN A 14 -12.32 33.88 -30.61
N HIS A 15 -13.01 34.16 -29.51
CA HIS A 15 -14.46 34.02 -29.39
C HIS A 15 -15.20 35.12 -30.16
N PRO A 16 -16.45 34.87 -30.58
CA PRO A 16 -17.47 35.90 -30.78
C PRO A 16 -18.58 35.83 -29.70
N GLU A 17 -18.95 36.99 -29.15
CA GLU A 17 -20.24 37.23 -28.48
C GLU A 17 -21.21 37.93 -29.46
N ILE A 18 -22.52 37.92 -29.17
CA ILE A 18 -23.40 39.11 -29.00
C ILE A 18 -24.90 38.73 -29.10
N SER A 19 -25.63 38.97 -27.99
CA SER A 19 -27.05 39.36 -27.75
C SER A 19 -28.21 39.02 -28.73
N ASN A 20 -29.47 38.76 -28.32
CA ASN A 20 -30.35 39.58 -27.45
C ASN A 20 -31.69 38.87 -27.00
N LEU A 21 -32.42 39.54 -26.10
CA LEU A 21 -33.66 39.19 -25.30
C LEU A 21 -35.00 39.05 -26.11
N PRO A 22 -36.21 38.68 -25.53
CA PRO A 22 -36.71 38.99 -24.16
C PRO A 22 -37.55 37.96 -23.35
N ASP A 23 -38.03 38.43 -22.18
CA ASP A 23 -38.56 37.76 -20.98
C ASP A 23 -39.97 37.12 -21.01
N HIS A 24 -40.26 36.27 -20.00
CA HIS A 24 -41.25 36.58 -18.94
C HIS A 24 -41.30 35.52 -17.79
N LEU A 25 -41.18 35.98 -16.53
CA LEU A 25 -41.88 35.53 -15.28
C LEU A 25 -41.94 34.01 -14.96
N HIS A 26 -41.60 33.42 -13.81
CA HIS A 26 -41.37 33.78 -12.39
C HIS A 26 -40.62 32.54 -11.76
N ASN A 27 -40.13 32.45 -10.50
CA ASN A 27 -40.23 33.29 -9.31
C ASN A 27 -39.04 33.14 -8.31
N SER A 28 -39.16 33.84 -7.18
CA SER A 28 -38.45 33.77 -5.88
C SER A 28 -38.39 32.38 -5.17
N CYS A 29 -37.54 32.12 -4.15
CA CYS A 29 -36.95 33.06 -3.20
C CYS A 29 -35.61 32.61 -2.54
N LEU A 30 -34.87 33.64 -2.12
CA LEU A 30 -33.53 33.77 -1.53
C LEU A 30 -33.21 32.95 -0.24
N ILE A 31 -31.91 32.69 -0.06
CA ILE A 31 -31.25 32.29 1.19
C ILE A 31 -30.62 33.53 1.86
N PRO A 32 -30.68 33.70 3.19
CA PRO A 32 -29.72 34.51 3.95
C PRO A 32 -28.83 33.67 4.89
N ARG A 33 -27.64 34.20 5.19
CA ARG A 33 -26.57 33.56 6.01
C ARG A 33 -26.63 33.95 7.49
N ASN A 34 -26.00 33.08 8.30
CA ASN A 34 -25.42 33.32 9.63
C ASN A 34 -26.37 33.66 10.80
N LEU A 35 -26.25 32.88 11.89
CA LEU A 35 -26.11 33.40 13.25
C LEU A 35 -25.57 32.33 14.21
N SER A 36 -25.05 32.79 15.35
CA SER A 36 -24.25 32.06 16.35
C SER A 36 -25.03 31.06 17.20
N PHE A 37 -24.40 29.92 17.55
CA PHE A 37 -24.87 29.08 18.66
C PHE A 37 -24.34 29.58 20.02
N GLN A 38 -25.24 30.15 20.82
CA GLN A 38 -25.05 30.30 22.26
C GLN A 38 -25.77 29.18 23.03
N ARG A 39 -25.35 28.99 24.28
CA ARG A 39 -25.78 27.92 25.20
C ARG A 39 -27.29 27.92 25.47
N LEU A 40 -27.86 26.73 25.60
CA LEU A 40 -29.03 26.47 26.45
C LEU A 40 -28.74 25.26 27.34
N GLY A 41 -29.15 25.35 28.61
CA GLY A 41 -28.88 24.33 29.62
C GLY A 41 -30.02 23.33 29.81
N ILE A 42 -29.63 22.08 30.05
CA ILE A 42 -30.01 21.27 31.21
C ILE A 42 -31.44 21.47 31.77
N VAL A 43 -32.30 20.48 31.53
CA VAL A 43 -33.24 19.94 32.54
C VAL A 43 -33.15 18.40 32.50
N SER A 44 -33.39 17.78 33.65
CA SER A 44 -33.05 16.39 33.99
C SER A 44 -34.01 15.31 33.46
N GLN A 45 -33.47 14.11 33.21
CA GLN A 45 -34.11 12.83 33.60
C GLN A 45 -33.03 11.83 34.05
N GLN A 46 -33.33 11.03 35.08
CA GLN A 46 -32.39 10.11 35.74
C GLN A 46 -32.63 8.64 35.36
N ARG A 47 -31.55 7.84 35.42
CA ARG A 47 -31.48 6.34 35.32
C ARG A 47 -31.74 5.81 33.91
N LEU A 48 -30.84 5.05 33.27
CA LEU A 48 -30.31 3.77 33.78
C LEU A 48 -28.97 3.36 33.12
N CYS A 49 -27.85 4.01 33.45
CA CYS A 49 -26.54 3.54 33.00
C CYS A 49 -26.08 2.31 33.79
N LYS A 50 -25.92 1.16 33.10
CA LYS A 50 -25.23 -0.02 33.65
C LYS A 50 -23.79 0.36 33.99
N LYS A 51 -23.29 -0.11 35.14
CA LYS A 51 -21.88 0.03 35.54
C LYS A 51 -20.99 -0.64 34.48
N VAL A 52 -20.19 0.14 33.77
CA VAL A 52 -19.02 -0.39 33.06
C VAL A 52 -17.95 -0.64 34.11
N ASN A 53 -17.66 -1.91 34.39
CA ASN A 53 -16.48 -2.27 35.17
C ASN A 53 -15.24 -1.97 34.33
N MET A 54 -14.48 -0.94 34.69
CA MET A 54 -13.12 -0.80 34.20
C MET A 54 -12.27 -1.95 34.73
N ALA A 55 -12.09 -2.98 33.90
CA ALA A 55 -11.06 -4.00 34.13
C ALA A 55 -9.70 -3.33 34.01
N ARG A 56 -9.09 -3.00 35.17
CA ARG A 56 -7.77 -2.40 35.25
C ARG A 56 -6.75 -3.50 34.93
N CYS A 57 -6.37 -3.63 33.66
CA CYS A 57 -5.40 -4.64 33.22
C CYS A 57 -4.01 -4.27 33.77
N SER A 58 -3.69 -4.78 34.96
CA SER A 58 -2.39 -4.58 35.62
C SER A 58 -1.37 -5.61 35.14
N HIS A 59 -1.05 -5.55 33.84
CA HIS A 59 0.23 -6.05 33.36
C HIS A 59 1.14 -4.85 33.18
N GLN A 60 1.94 -4.58 34.23
CA GLN A 60 3.12 -3.74 34.07
C GLN A 60 4.03 -4.44 33.07
N ALA A 61 4.07 -3.92 31.85
CA ALA A 61 5.25 -4.08 31.02
C ALA A 61 6.38 -3.30 31.72
N GLU A 62 7.10 -3.98 32.61
CA GLU A 62 8.35 -3.47 33.15
C GLU A 62 9.32 -3.29 31.98
N ALA A 63 9.36 -2.07 31.45
CA ALA A 63 10.39 -1.68 30.51
C ALA A 63 11.73 -1.75 31.25
N LEU A 64 12.48 -2.83 31.00
CA LEU A 64 13.89 -2.99 31.36
C LEU A 64 14.74 -1.97 30.58
N VAL A 65 14.60 -0.69 30.96
CA VAL A 65 15.51 0.39 30.59
C VAL A 65 16.70 0.30 31.55
N ASP A 66 17.49 -0.75 31.39
CA ASP A 66 18.75 -0.91 32.10
C ASP A 66 19.94 -0.48 31.23
N SER A 67 20.98 0.02 31.91
CA SER A 67 22.21 0.62 31.39
C SER A 67 22.06 1.95 30.65
N LYS A 68 22.71 2.98 31.23
CA LYS A 68 22.93 4.29 30.63
C LYS A 68 23.83 4.16 29.40
N THR A 69 23.24 3.93 28.23
CA THR A 69 23.93 4.24 26.97
C THR A 69 24.01 5.76 26.87
N GLN A 70 25.16 6.36 27.16
CA GLN A 70 25.39 7.76 26.79
C GLN A 70 25.23 7.85 25.28
N ILE A 71 24.22 8.60 24.83
CA ILE A 71 24.03 8.91 23.42
C ILE A 71 25.18 9.84 23.05
N SER A 72 26.23 9.27 22.46
CA SER A 72 27.27 10.02 21.77
C SER A 72 26.69 10.77 20.58
N ASP A 73 27.35 11.84 20.14
CA ASP A 73 26.92 12.63 18.99
C ASP A 73 26.68 11.73 17.76
N VAL A 74 25.58 11.98 17.06
CA VAL A 74 25.19 11.19 15.89
C VAL A 74 26.19 11.46 14.75
N PRO A 75 26.89 10.44 14.23
CA PRO A 75 27.94 10.66 13.24
C PRO A 75 27.37 11.06 11.88
N ILE A 76 27.93 12.12 11.29
CA ILE A 76 27.70 12.48 9.88
C ILE A 76 28.46 11.48 9.01
N LEU A 77 27.80 10.94 7.98
CA LEU A 77 28.34 9.89 7.11
C LEU A 77 28.44 10.36 5.67
N THR A 78 29.52 9.99 4.99
CA THR A 78 29.59 10.00 3.53
C THR A 78 28.71 8.89 2.93
N CYS A 79 28.36 9.01 1.64
CA CYS A 79 27.61 7.97 0.93
C CYS A 79 28.28 6.59 0.99
N SER A 80 29.63 6.54 0.91
CA SER A 80 30.38 5.28 1.00
C SER A 80 30.27 4.65 2.39
N GLU A 81 30.40 5.43 3.46
CA GLU A 81 30.27 4.93 4.83
C GLU A 81 28.84 4.46 5.14
N ALA A 82 27.83 5.14 4.60
CA ALA A 82 26.44 4.71 4.70
C ALA A 82 26.21 3.36 3.99
N LEU A 83 26.75 3.17 2.78
CA LEU A 83 26.66 1.91 2.03
C LEU A 83 27.37 0.76 2.74
N GLU A 84 28.58 0.97 3.28
CA GLU A 84 29.29 -0.06 4.05
C GLU A 84 28.56 -0.42 5.36
N ARG A 85 27.92 0.56 6.02
CA ARG A 85 27.05 0.29 7.17
C ARG A 85 25.79 -0.48 6.79
N LEU A 86 25.20 -0.22 5.61
CA LEU A 86 24.06 -0.99 5.10
C LEU A 86 24.43 -2.45 4.81
N LYS A 87 25.59 -2.70 4.17
CA LYS A 87 26.13 -4.06 3.97
C LYS A 87 26.29 -4.80 5.29
N LYS A 88 27.02 -4.20 6.23
CA LYS A 88 27.24 -4.78 7.57
C LYS A 88 25.92 -4.99 8.33
N ASN A 89 24.91 -4.13 8.15
CA ASN A 89 23.59 -4.36 8.75
C ASN A 89 22.90 -5.59 8.16
N ARG A 90 22.91 -5.75 6.83
CA ARG A 90 22.32 -6.90 6.14
C ARG A 90 22.99 -8.23 6.50
N GLU A 91 24.31 -8.27 6.64
CA GLU A 91 25.04 -9.47 7.08
C GLU A 91 24.58 -9.98 8.45
N ASN A 92 24.15 -9.08 9.34
CA ASN A 92 23.66 -9.42 10.67
C ASN A 92 22.17 -9.83 10.70
N GLN A 93 21.40 -9.60 9.62
CA GLN A 93 19.98 -9.94 9.56
C GLN A 93 19.76 -11.42 9.22
N LYS A 94 19.51 -12.24 10.25
CA LYS A 94 19.11 -13.66 10.10
C LYS A 94 17.60 -13.80 9.97
N GLY A 95 17.09 -13.67 8.74
CA GLY A 95 15.68 -13.93 8.40
C GLY A 95 15.41 -15.36 7.92
N LYS A 96 14.15 -15.84 8.04
CA LYS A 96 13.69 -17.10 7.40
C LYS A 96 13.57 -16.98 5.88
N GLN A 97 13.20 -15.80 5.40
CA GLN A 97 13.08 -15.49 3.98
C GLN A 97 14.41 -14.97 3.43
N ARG A 98 14.74 -15.33 2.19
CA ARG A 98 15.94 -14.87 1.48
C ARG A 98 15.53 -14.00 0.31
N PHE A 99 16.07 -12.78 0.26
CA PHE A 99 15.90 -11.89 -0.89
C PHE A 99 17.03 -12.17 -1.89
N LEU A 100 16.67 -12.54 -3.12
CA LEU A 100 17.63 -13.10 -4.09
C LEU A 100 17.99 -12.15 -5.23
N ALA A 101 17.06 -11.29 -5.64
CA ALA A 101 17.27 -10.23 -6.62
C ALA A 101 16.23 -9.12 -6.42
N MET A 102 16.60 -7.88 -6.73
CA MET A 102 15.69 -6.74 -6.81
C MET A 102 15.92 -5.95 -8.10
N TYR A 103 14.84 -5.66 -8.84
CA TYR A 103 14.81 -4.60 -9.85
C TYR A 103 14.38 -3.27 -9.24
N SER A 104 14.98 -2.18 -9.72
CA SER A 104 14.55 -0.81 -9.44
C SER A 104 14.67 0.04 -10.70
N SER A 105 13.61 0.74 -11.07
CA SER A 105 13.66 1.73 -12.16
C SER A 105 14.50 2.97 -11.78
N ILE A 106 14.69 3.26 -10.48
CA ILE A 106 15.44 4.43 -9.99
C ILE A 106 16.92 4.37 -10.38
N PHE A 107 17.53 3.18 -10.26
CA PHE A 107 18.89 2.92 -10.75
C PHE A 107 18.92 2.13 -12.06
N GLY A 108 17.75 1.88 -12.67
CA GLY A 108 17.59 1.29 -14.00
C GLY A 108 18.04 -0.16 -14.16
N GLY A 109 18.11 -0.97 -13.10
CA GLY A 109 18.78 -2.28 -13.15
C GLY A 109 18.29 -3.32 -12.15
N ILE A 110 18.92 -4.50 -12.20
CA ILE A 110 18.71 -5.61 -11.25
C ILE A 110 19.95 -5.73 -10.37
N THR A 111 19.79 -5.81 -9.05
CA THR A 111 20.84 -6.12 -8.09
C THR A 111 20.56 -7.43 -7.35
N THR A 112 21.61 -8.19 -7.04
CA THR A 112 21.58 -9.34 -6.11
C THR A 112 22.19 -9.00 -4.74
N ASP A 113 22.75 -7.80 -4.57
CA ASP A 113 23.25 -7.31 -3.29
C ASP A 113 22.08 -6.80 -2.44
N THR A 114 21.83 -7.46 -1.30
CA THR A 114 20.73 -7.13 -0.38
C THR A 114 20.90 -5.77 0.31
N ALA A 115 22.11 -5.21 0.34
CA ALA A 115 22.37 -3.85 0.84
C ALA A 115 21.88 -2.78 -0.16
N ALA A 116 21.90 -3.09 -1.46
CA ALA A 116 21.36 -2.24 -2.52
C ALA A 116 19.85 -2.43 -2.73
N MET A 117 19.21 -3.36 -2.02
CA MET A 117 17.75 -3.55 -2.01
C MET A 117 17.08 -2.51 -1.13
N VAL A 118 17.04 -1.27 -1.61
CA VAL A 118 16.51 -0.07 -0.95
C VAL A 118 15.58 0.72 -1.86
N ILE A 119 14.72 1.54 -1.26
CA ILE A 119 13.79 2.46 -1.93
C ILE A 119 14.12 3.88 -1.43
N PRO A 120 14.07 4.92 -2.28
CA PRO A 120 14.28 6.31 -1.84
C PRO A 120 13.27 6.73 -0.76
N MET A 121 13.70 7.53 0.22
CA MET A 121 12.85 7.96 1.34
C MET A 121 11.78 8.99 0.91
N ASP A 122 12.10 9.74 -0.14
CA ASP A 122 11.29 10.71 -0.88
C ASP A 122 10.36 10.06 -1.93
N ASP A 123 10.36 8.73 -2.05
CA ASP A 123 9.35 8.03 -2.84
C ASP A 123 7.98 8.08 -2.14
N HIS A 124 6.97 8.60 -2.83
CA HIS A 124 5.62 8.80 -2.31
C HIS A 124 4.95 7.51 -1.77
N MET A 125 5.36 6.32 -2.21
CA MET A 125 4.91 5.05 -1.64
C MET A 125 5.38 4.86 -0.19
N VAL A 126 6.55 5.40 0.18
CA VAL A 126 7.17 5.24 1.51
C VAL A 126 6.51 6.17 2.55
N HIS A 127 6.34 7.46 2.24
CA HIS A 127 5.85 8.46 3.20
C HIS A 127 4.38 8.88 3.02
N ARG A 128 3.70 8.43 1.94
CA ARG A 128 2.25 8.62 1.72
C ARG A 128 1.46 7.33 1.47
N GLY A 129 2.12 6.19 1.24
CA GLY A 129 1.43 4.97 0.84
C GLY A 129 0.85 5.03 -0.58
N HIS A 130 1.30 5.98 -1.42
CA HIS A 130 0.83 6.16 -2.80
C HIS A 130 1.52 5.18 -3.77
N GLY A 131 1.28 3.89 -3.52
CA GLY A 131 1.78 2.80 -4.34
C GLY A 131 0.82 1.61 -4.36
N VAL A 132 0.94 0.80 -5.41
CA VAL A 132 0.23 -0.47 -5.59
C VAL A 132 1.23 -1.60 -5.77
N PHE A 133 0.81 -2.83 -5.46
CA PHE A 133 1.69 -4.00 -5.57
C PHE A 133 0.93 -5.23 -6.01
N ASP A 134 1.65 -6.21 -6.54
CA ASP A 134 1.16 -7.57 -6.70
C ASP A 134 2.24 -8.59 -6.32
N THR A 135 1.88 -9.87 -6.30
CA THR A 135 2.79 -10.97 -5.95
C THR A 135 2.39 -12.20 -6.72
N SER A 136 3.29 -12.68 -7.58
CA SER A 136 3.13 -13.92 -8.35
C SER A 136 3.97 -15.04 -7.71
N ALA A 137 3.42 -16.24 -7.61
CA ALA A 137 4.15 -17.40 -7.10
C ALA A 137 5.22 -17.86 -8.11
N ILE A 138 6.35 -18.35 -7.60
CA ILE A 138 7.40 -19.01 -8.40
C ILE A 138 7.33 -20.50 -8.09
N VAL A 139 7.00 -21.31 -9.09
CA VAL A 139 6.87 -22.79 -9.00
C VAL A 139 7.71 -23.42 -10.10
N ASP A 140 8.65 -24.29 -9.73
CA ASP A 140 9.67 -24.90 -10.61
C ASP A 140 10.48 -23.91 -11.47
N GLY A 141 10.53 -22.65 -11.04
CA GLY A 141 11.17 -21.52 -11.72
C GLY A 141 10.27 -20.78 -12.72
N HIS A 142 8.97 -21.08 -12.76
CA HIS A 142 7.97 -20.40 -13.58
C HIS A 142 7.10 -19.47 -12.73
N LEU A 143 6.71 -18.32 -13.29
CA LEU A 143 5.78 -17.39 -12.65
C LEU A 143 4.34 -17.84 -12.93
N TYR A 144 3.61 -18.21 -11.88
CA TYR A 144 2.21 -18.60 -11.97
C TYR A 144 1.32 -17.38 -12.28
N GLU A 145 0.42 -17.54 -13.27
CA GLU A 145 -0.60 -16.55 -13.70
C GLU A 145 -0.10 -15.09 -13.86
N LEU A 146 1.14 -14.93 -14.33
CA LEU A 146 1.79 -13.60 -14.43
C LEU A 146 0.95 -12.59 -15.20
N ASP A 147 0.26 -13.00 -16.27
CA ASP A 147 -0.59 -12.13 -17.07
C ASP A 147 -1.79 -11.59 -16.28
N GLN A 148 -2.47 -12.44 -15.51
CA GLN A 148 -3.59 -12.07 -14.65
C GLN A 148 -3.15 -11.11 -13.53
N HIS A 149 -1.97 -11.35 -12.95
CA HIS A 149 -1.37 -10.46 -11.95
C HIS A 149 -0.93 -9.11 -12.55
N LEU A 150 -0.36 -9.09 -13.76
CA LEU A 150 -0.05 -7.87 -14.50
C LEU A 150 -1.32 -7.04 -14.77
N ASP A 151 -2.39 -7.68 -15.27
CA ASP A 151 -3.63 -6.96 -15.54
C ASP A 151 -4.24 -6.40 -14.24
N ARG A 152 -4.09 -7.08 -13.10
CA ARG A 152 -4.54 -6.60 -11.79
C ARG A 152 -3.70 -5.44 -11.24
N ILE A 153 -2.38 -5.46 -11.36
CA ILE A 153 -1.55 -4.33 -10.89
C ILE A 153 -1.79 -3.08 -11.75
N LEU A 154 -1.99 -3.23 -13.06
CA LEU A 154 -2.28 -2.11 -13.96
C LEU A 154 -3.66 -1.49 -13.69
N ARG A 155 -4.70 -2.32 -13.43
CA ARG A 155 -5.99 -1.82 -12.92
C ARG A 155 -5.84 -1.08 -11.59
N SER A 156 -5.08 -1.64 -10.65
CA SER A 156 -4.83 -1.02 -9.35
C SER A 156 -4.09 0.33 -9.49
N ALA A 157 -3.10 0.42 -10.37
CA ALA A 157 -2.37 1.66 -10.66
C ALA A 157 -3.29 2.73 -11.26
N SER A 158 -4.18 2.34 -12.20
CA SER A 158 -5.19 3.23 -12.77
C SER A 158 -6.16 3.76 -11.70
N MET A 159 -6.61 2.91 -10.77
CA MET A 159 -7.46 3.34 -9.63
C MET A 159 -6.71 4.29 -8.68
N ALA A 160 -5.42 4.04 -8.45
CA ALA A 160 -4.53 4.87 -7.65
C ALA A 160 -4.06 6.16 -8.35
N LYS A 161 -4.45 6.38 -9.62
CA LYS A 161 -3.95 7.47 -10.49
C LYS A 161 -2.41 7.50 -10.62
N ILE A 162 -1.77 6.33 -10.57
CA ILE A 162 -0.33 6.17 -10.77
C ILE A 162 -0.09 6.03 -12.28
N ILE A 163 0.74 6.92 -12.83
CA ILE A 163 1.22 6.80 -14.21
C ILE A 163 2.12 5.56 -14.30
N ILE A 164 1.98 4.76 -15.34
CA ILE A 164 2.75 3.52 -15.49
C ILE A 164 4.09 3.87 -16.19
N PRO A 165 5.26 3.52 -15.62
CA PRO A 165 6.57 3.92 -16.16
C PRO A 165 6.95 3.21 -17.46
N PHE A 166 6.33 2.05 -17.74
CA PHE A 166 6.64 1.19 -18.88
C PHE A 166 5.37 0.56 -19.45
N ASP A 167 5.40 0.14 -20.71
CA ASP A 167 4.33 -0.69 -21.28
C ASP A 167 4.26 -2.07 -20.60
N ARG A 168 3.10 -2.74 -20.71
CA ARG A 168 2.81 -4.04 -20.10
C ARG A 168 3.88 -5.11 -20.41
N GLU A 169 4.36 -5.17 -21.65
CA GLU A 169 5.31 -6.20 -22.09
C GLU A 169 6.75 -5.88 -21.64
N THR A 170 7.10 -4.60 -21.49
CA THR A 170 8.32 -4.18 -20.81
C THR A 170 8.28 -4.53 -19.32
N ILE A 171 7.17 -4.29 -18.61
CA ILE A 171 7.03 -4.74 -17.21
C ILE A 171 7.17 -6.26 -17.13
N ARG A 172 6.42 -7.02 -17.95
CA ARG A 172 6.49 -8.48 -18.04
C ARG A 172 7.94 -8.97 -18.22
N ARG A 173 8.67 -8.39 -19.17
CA ARG A 173 10.08 -8.72 -19.46
C ARG A 173 10.99 -8.45 -18.27
N ILE A 174 10.87 -7.29 -17.61
CA ILE A 174 11.63 -6.92 -16.42
C ILE A 174 11.39 -7.93 -15.28
N LEU A 175 10.12 -8.27 -15.02
CA LEU A 175 9.74 -9.23 -13.97
C LEU A 175 10.33 -10.62 -14.23
N ILE A 176 10.23 -11.13 -15.46
CA ILE A 176 10.81 -12.42 -15.87
C ILE A 176 12.35 -12.40 -15.75
N GLN A 177 13.01 -11.32 -16.20
CA GLN A 177 14.46 -11.18 -16.08
C GLN A 177 14.92 -11.15 -14.61
N THR A 178 14.18 -10.48 -13.74
CA THR A 178 14.48 -10.42 -12.29
C THR A 178 14.43 -11.81 -11.65
N VAL A 179 13.42 -12.63 -12.00
CA VAL A 179 13.36 -14.03 -11.57
C VAL A 179 14.50 -14.85 -12.17
N SER A 180 14.81 -14.69 -13.45
CA SER A 180 15.89 -15.43 -14.12
C SER A 180 17.25 -15.19 -13.46
N VAL A 181 17.59 -13.92 -13.17
CA VAL A 181 18.83 -13.54 -12.46
C VAL A 181 18.90 -14.16 -11.06
N SER A 182 17.78 -14.20 -10.33
CA SER A 182 17.72 -14.78 -8.98
C SER A 182 17.96 -16.29 -8.92
N LYS A 183 17.78 -17.01 -10.05
CA LYS A 183 17.78 -18.48 -10.16
C LYS A 183 16.77 -19.17 -9.23
N CYS A 184 15.79 -18.44 -8.70
CA CYS A 184 14.79 -18.97 -7.78
C CYS A 184 13.90 -20.03 -8.47
N LYS A 185 13.74 -21.18 -7.82
CA LYS A 185 12.84 -22.26 -8.26
C LYS A 185 11.53 -22.34 -7.49
N THR A 186 11.54 -21.94 -6.22
CA THR A 186 10.37 -21.96 -5.34
C THR A 186 10.41 -20.70 -4.47
N GLY A 187 9.33 -19.93 -4.48
CA GLY A 187 9.24 -18.65 -3.78
C GLY A 187 8.15 -17.75 -4.35
N SER A 188 8.36 -16.44 -4.31
CA SER A 188 7.48 -15.45 -4.92
C SER A 188 8.25 -14.28 -5.52
N LEU A 189 7.68 -13.68 -6.55
CA LEU A 189 8.07 -12.37 -7.06
C LEU A 189 7.03 -11.35 -6.59
N ARG A 190 7.44 -10.40 -5.76
CA ARG A 190 6.60 -9.26 -5.34
C ARG A 190 7.08 -8.00 -6.05
N TYR A 191 6.16 -7.19 -6.54
CA TYR A 191 6.49 -6.00 -7.32
C TYR A 191 5.49 -4.88 -7.09
N TRP A 192 5.97 -3.65 -7.26
CA TRP A 192 5.30 -2.41 -6.89
C TRP A 192 5.35 -1.40 -8.02
N LEU A 193 4.26 -0.64 -8.18
CA LEU A 193 4.22 0.61 -8.92
C LEU A 193 3.98 1.75 -7.91
N SER A 194 4.86 2.75 -7.92
CA SER A 194 4.77 3.95 -7.09
C SER A 194 4.54 5.20 -7.95
N ALA A 195 3.90 6.22 -7.35
CA ALA A 195 3.96 7.60 -7.88
C ALA A 195 5.40 8.13 -8.01
N GLY A 196 6.33 7.62 -7.20
CA GLY A 196 7.77 7.82 -7.34
C GLY A 196 8.36 8.94 -6.46
N PRO A 197 9.67 9.23 -6.61
CA PRO A 197 10.37 10.27 -5.85
C PRO A 197 9.88 11.68 -6.16
N GLY A 198 9.53 12.43 -5.13
CA GLY A 198 9.04 13.81 -5.20
C GLY A 198 9.44 14.64 -3.99
N ASP A 199 8.65 15.65 -3.68
CA ASP A 199 8.77 16.33 -2.39
C ASP A 199 7.94 15.63 -1.30
N PHE A 200 7.95 16.17 -0.07
CA PHE A 200 7.21 15.60 1.05
C PHE A 200 5.78 16.14 1.20
N GLN A 201 5.16 16.73 0.17
CA GLN A 201 3.78 17.20 0.23
C GLN A 201 2.77 16.03 0.14
N LEU A 202 1.49 16.35 -0.05
CA LEU A 202 0.42 15.37 -0.25
C LEU A 202 0.12 15.14 -1.74
N SER A 203 0.35 16.15 -2.58
CA SER A 203 0.11 16.09 -4.02
C SER A 203 1.26 15.35 -4.71
N PRO A 204 0.99 14.38 -5.60
CA PRO A 204 2.01 13.73 -6.42
C PRO A 204 2.43 14.58 -7.63
N SER A 205 2.08 15.88 -7.66
CA SER A 205 2.40 16.80 -8.77
C SER A 205 3.89 16.96 -9.01
N ASP A 206 4.67 16.85 -7.94
CA ASP A 206 6.11 17.08 -7.91
C ASP A 206 6.89 15.75 -7.80
N CYS A 207 6.20 14.61 -7.97
CA CYS A 207 6.83 13.33 -8.25
C CYS A 207 7.41 13.35 -9.67
N HIS A 208 8.73 13.19 -9.78
CA HIS A 208 9.45 13.40 -11.05
C HIS A 208 9.10 12.32 -12.10
N GLN A 209 9.10 11.06 -11.68
CA GLN A 209 8.76 9.90 -12.50
C GLN A 209 8.20 8.77 -11.62
N PRO A 210 7.16 8.04 -12.06
CA PRO A 210 6.68 6.85 -11.38
C PRO A 210 7.74 5.75 -11.37
N ALA A 211 7.72 4.91 -10.33
CA ALA A 211 8.75 3.89 -10.12
C ALA A 211 8.19 2.46 -10.19
N LEU A 212 8.96 1.56 -10.78
CA LEU A 212 8.75 0.11 -10.75
C LEU A 212 9.83 -0.54 -9.89
N TYR A 213 9.41 -1.28 -8.87
CA TYR A 213 10.27 -2.12 -8.04
C TYR A 213 9.81 -3.57 -8.14
N ALA A 214 10.74 -4.52 -8.10
CA ALA A 214 10.41 -5.95 -8.00
C ALA A 214 11.45 -6.68 -7.16
N ILE A 215 11.04 -7.59 -6.29
CA ILE A 215 11.94 -8.39 -5.44
C ILE A 215 11.57 -9.86 -5.49
N VAL A 216 12.58 -10.72 -5.62
CA VAL A 216 12.41 -12.18 -5.54
C VAL A 216 12.67 -12.63 -4.11
N ILE A 217 11.65 -13.23 -3.51
CA ILE A 217 11.63 -13.74 -2.14
C ILE A 217 11.58 -15.26 -2.21
N GLN A 218 12.65 -15.93 -1.78
CA GLN A 218 12.61 -17.36 -1.49
C GLN A 218 12.15 -17.54 -0.05
N ASP A 219 11.06 -18.27 0.12
CA ASP A 219 10.64 -18.83 1.40
C ASP A 219 10.98 -20.32 1.41
N GLN A 220 11.59 -20.79 2.50
CA GLN A 220 11.95 -22.19 2.72
C GLN A 220 11.06 -22.85 3.78
N SER A 221 10.01 -22.16 4.24
CA SER A 221 9.06 -22.69 5.21
C SER A 221 8.36 -23.92 4.62
N PRO A 222 8.33 -25.06 5.34
CA PRO A 222 7.64 -26.26 4.86
C PRO A 222 6.13 -26.00 4.76
N HIS A 223 5.50 -26.58 3.73
CA HIS A 223 4.05 -26.53 3.59
C HIS A 223 3.39 -27.34 4.72
N ASP A 224 2.67 -26.66 5.61
CA ASP A 224 1.87 -27.30 6.65
C ASP A 224 0.42 -27.43 6.16
N SER A 225 -0.06 -28.67 6.01
CA SER A 225 -1.43 -28.97 5.57
C SER A 225 -2.44 -29.01 6.72
N ARG A 226 -2.02 -28.76 7.97
CA ARG A 226 -2.93 -28.71 9.12
C ARG A 226 -3.83 -27.48 9.05
N GLY A 227 -5.09 -27.67 9.45
CA GLY A 227 -6.04 -26.57 9.60
C GLY A 227 -5.54 -25.52 10.59
N ILE A 228 -5.66 -24.25 10.22
CA ILE A 228 -5.28 -23.10 11.04
C ILE A 228 -6.46 -22.59 11.87
N LYS A 229 -6.19 -22.10 13.09
CA LYS A 229 -7.18 -21.35 13.88
C LYS A 229 -7.32 -19.94 13.33
N VAL A 230 -8.55 -19.48 13.17
CA VAL A 230 -8.90 -18.10 12.79
C VAL A 230 -9.83 -17.46 13.82
N VAL A 231 -9.88 -16.13 13.85
CA VAL A 231 -10.79 -15.31 14.69
C VAL A 231 -11.40 -14.17 13.85
N THR A 232 -12.46 -13.54 14.32
CA THR A 232 -12.95 -12.29 13.71
C THR A 232 -12.12 -11.10 14.20
N SER A 233 -11.86 -10.12 13.33
CA SER A 233 -11.11 -8.90 13.66
C SER A 233 -12.03 -7.79 14.19
N SER A 234 -11.59 -7.03 15.20
CA SER A 234 -12.26 -5.77 15.62
C SER A 234 -11.68 -4.53 14.94
N VAL A 235 -10.53 -4.66 14.27
CA VAL A 235 -9.93 -3.60 13.45
C VAL A 235 -10.83 -3.30 12.25
N PRO A 236 -11.16 -2.02 11.96
CA PRO A 236 -12.00 -1.67 10.83
C PRO A 236 -11.47 -2.17 9.48
N MET A 237 -12.34 -2.77 8.69
CA MET A 237 -12.05 -3.14 7.30
C MET A 237 -11.83 -1.89 6.44
N LYS A 238 -11.06 -2.02 5.35
CA LYS A 238 -10.93 -0.96 4.35
C LYS A 238 -12.28 -0.70 3.66
N PRO A 239 -12.62 0.54 3.30
CA PRO A 239 -13.75 0.81 2.41
C PRO A 239 -13.58 0.06 1.08
N PRO A 240 -14.65 -0.42 0.42
CA PRO A 240 -14.56 -1.32 -0.75
C PRO A 240 -13.64 -0.84 -1.89
N GLN A 241 -13.60 0.48 -2.13
CA GLN A 241 -12.69 1.10 -3.12
C GLN A 241 -11.19 0.84 -2.84
N PHE A 242 -10.81 0.75 -1.57
CA PHE A 242 -9.43 0.49 -1.13
C PHE A 242 -9.16 -1.00 -0.86
N ALA A 243 -10.20 -1.85 -0.80
CA ALA A 243 -10.08 -3.30 -0.74
C ALA A 243 -9.83 -3.90 -2.13
N THR A 244 -10.61 -3.47 -3.13
CA THR A 244 -10.49 -3.92 -4.54
C THR A 244 -9.22 -3.42 -5.24
N MET A 245 -8.59 -2.36 -4.74
CA MET A 245 -7.30 -1.84 -5.19
C MET A 245 -6.16 -2.44 -4.35
N LYS A 246 -5.25 -3.20 -4.97
CA LYS A 246 -4.12 -3.84 -4.29
C LYS A 246 -2.99 -2.85 -3.96
N SER A 247 -3.26 -1.96 -3.00
CA SER A 247 -2.38 -0.86 -2.56
C SER A 247 -1.45 -1.25 -1.42
N VAL A 248 -0.38 -0.48 -1.18
CA VAL A 248 0.53 -0.68 -0.04
C VAL A 248 -0.04 -0.23 1.31
N ASN A 249 -1.27 0.30 1.34
CA ASN A 249 -1.93 0.79 2.55
C ASN A 249 -2.40 -0.38 3.44
N TYR A 250 -1.43 -1.02 4.11
CA TYR A 250 -1.57 -2.30 4.80
C TYR A 250 -1.59 -2.20 6.33
N LEU A 251 -1.66 -0.99 6.90
CA LEU A 251 -1.77 -0.82 8.36
C LEU A 251 -2.99 -1.56 8.95
N PRO A 252 -4.21 -1.52 8.37
CA PRO A 252 -5.32 -2.33 8.86
C PRO A 252 -5.00 -3.84 8.82
N ASN A 253 -4.42 -4.33 7.72
CA ASN A 253 -4.02 -5.73 7.57
C ASN A 253 -3.00 -6.17 8.64
N ALA A 254 -2.02 -5.31 8.94
CA ALA A 254 -1.02 -5.57 9.98
C ALA A 254 -1.64 -5.62 11.38
N LEU A 255 -2.49 -4.65 11.73
CA LEU A 255 -3.19 -4.62 13.02
C LEU A 255 -4.11 -5.83 13.19
N SER A 256 -4.90 -6.20 12.17
CA SER A 256 -5.74 -7.40 12.18
C SER A 256 -4.92 -8.68 12.32
N LYS A 257 -3.73 -8.74 11.73
CA LYS A 257 -2.82 -9.89 11.87
C LYS A 257 -2.24 -9.98 13.29
N MET A 258 -1.86 -8.85 13.91
CA MET A 258 -1.40 -8.78 15.29
C MET A 258 -2.50 -9.20 16.28
N GLU A 259 -3.71 -8.68 16.11
CA GLU A 259 -4.89 -9.05 16.91
C GLU A 259 -5.17 -10.57 16.86
N ALA A 260 -4.98 -11.21 15.71
CA ALA A 260 -5.10 -12.66 15.59
C ALA A 260 -4.04 -13.40 16.42
N GLU A 261 -2.78 -12.94 16.37
CA GLU A 261 -1.66 -13.53 17.12
C GLU A 261 -1.84 -13.38 18.64
N GLU A 262 -2.29 -12.21 19.09
CA GLU A 262 -2.65 -11.92 20.49
C GLU A 262 -3.77 -12.84 21.01
N ASN A 263 -4.74 -13.18 20.14
CA ASN A 263 -5.81 -14.15 20.43
C ASN A 263 -5.40 -15.62 20.17
N GLY A 264 -4.10 -15.89 19.97
CA GLY A 264 -3.55 -17.22 19.74
C GLY A 264 -4.13 -17.90 18.50
N ALA A 265 -4.31 -17.15 17.42
CA ALA A 265 -4.81 -17.60 16.12
C ALA A 265 -3.79 -17.26 15.01
N TYR A 266 -3.89 -17.96 13.88
CA TYR A 266 -2.98 -17.76 12.74
C TYR A 266 -3.33 -16.52 11.93
N ALA A 267 -4.62 -16.28 11.70
CA ALA A 267 -5.14 -15.15 10.96
C ALA A 267 -6.48 -14.69 11.54
N SER A 268 -6.87 -13.47 11.19
CA SER A 268 -8.19 -12.93 11.46
C SER A 268 -9.00 -12.81 10.16
N ILE A 269 -10.31 -12.62 10.31
CA ILE A 269 -11.28 -12.42 9.24
C ILE A 269 -12.07 -11.16 9.57
N TRP A 270 -12.19 -10.23 8.62
CA TRP A 270 -13.07 -9.09 8.77
C TRP A 270 -14.53 -9.47 8.58
N LEU A 271 -15.38 -8.75 9.31
CA LEU A 271 -16.81 -8.66 9.02
C LEU A 271 -17.09 -7.34 8.30
N ASP A 272 -18.09 -7.33 7.43
CA ASP A 272 -18.62 -6.10 6.86
C ASP A 272 -19.53 -5.35 7.85
N SER A 273 -20.16 -4.26 7.40
CA SER A 273 -21.04 -3.43 8.23
C SER A 273 -22.32 -4.14 8.70
N ASP A 274 -22.74 -5.19 7.99
CA ASP A 274 -23.95 -5.96 8.26
C ASP A 274 -23.65 -7.24 9.06
N GLY A 275 -22.36 -7.52 9.30
CA GLY A 275 -21.88 -8.64 10.10
C GLY A 275 -21.56 -9.90 9.29
N PHE A 276 -21.56 -9.84 7.95
CA PHE A 276 -21.18 -10.97 7.11
C PHE A 276 -19.66 -11.08 6.98
N ILE A 277 -19.19 -12.29 6.66
CA ILE A 277 -17.78 -12.60 6.45
C ILE A 277 -17.28 -11.94 5.15
N ALA A 278 -16.20 -11.17 5.26
CA ALA A 278 -15.49 -10.58 4.12
C ALA A 278 -14.17 -11.33 3.85
N GLU A 279 -13.02 -10.65 3.97
CA GLU A 279 -11.69 -11.24 3.75
C GLU A 279 -10.82 -11.21 5.02
N GLY A 280 -9.69 -11.94 4.99
CA GLY A 280 -8.62 -11.83 5.98
C GLY A 280 -7.51 -10.88 5.53
N PRO A 281 -6.54 -10.54 6.40
CA PRO A 281 -5.52 -9.52 6.13
C PRO A 281 -4.57 -9.86 4.98
N SER A 282 -4.55 -11.10 4.49
CA SER A 282 -3.72 -11.53 3.36
C SER A 282 -4.35 -12.64 2.50
N MET A 283 -5.66 -12.88 2.65
CA MET A 283 -6.35 -14.05 2.08
C MET A 283 -7.85 -13.79 1.95
N ASN A 284 -8.48 -14.32 0.89
CA ASN A 284 -9.94 -14.37 0.80
C ASN A 284 -10.48 -15.58 1.57
N VAL A 285 -11.78 -15.56 1.89
CA VAL A 285 -12.46 -16.66 2.58
C VAL A 285 -13.39 -17.37 1.61
N ALA A 286 -13.46 -18.69 1.71
CA ALA A 286 -14.43 -19.51 1.00
C ALA A 286 -14.91 -20.66 1.90
N PHE A 287 -16.11 -21.15 1.64
CA PHE A 287 -16.79 -22.20 2.38
C PHE A 287 -17.15 -23.35 1.43
N VAL A 288 -17.03 -24.59 1.90
CA VAL A 288 -17.57 -25.75 1.20
C VAL A 288 -18.82 -26.22 1.94
N THR A 289 -19.97 -26.25 1.27
CA THR A 289 -21.25 -26.67 1.86
C THR A 289 -21.29 -28.19 2.08
N LYS A 290 -22.30 -28.69 2.79
CA LYS A 290 -22.51 -30.15 2.92
C LYS A 290 -22.90 -30.78 1.58
N GLU A 291 -23.53 -29.96 0.74
CA GLU A 291 -23.99 -30.20 -0.62
C GLU A 291 -22.83 -30.15 -1.64
N LYS A 292 -21.63 -29.74 -1.19
CA LYS A 292 -20.35 -29.63 -1.93
C LYS A 292 -20.23 -28.42 -2.86
N ASP A 293 -21.00 -27.38 -2.62
CA ASP A 293 -20.87 -26.09 -3.30
C ASP A 293 -19.72 -25.28 -2.70
N LEU A 294 -19.03 -24.50 -3.54
CA LEU A 294 -18.05 -23.50 -3.12
C LEU A 294 -18.75 -22.13 -3.01
N LEU A 295 -18.89 -21.63 -1.79
CA LEU A 295 -19.42 -20.29 -1.51
C LEU A 295 -18.28 -19.35 -1.13
N MET A 296 -18.30 -18.12 -1.62
CA MET A 296 -17.34 -17.08 -1.29
C MET A 296 -18.04 -15.72 -1.24
N PRO A 297 -17.60 -14.78 -0.38
CA PRO A 297 -18.19 -13.45 -0.31
C PRO A 297 -18.12 -12.72 -1.66
N SER A 298 -19.19 -12.01 -2.00
CA SER A 298 -19.19 -11.06 -3.11
C SER A 298 -18.45 -9.79 -2.69
N ILE A 299 -17.40 -9.42 -3.42
CA ILE A 299 -16.53 -8.24 -3.20
C ILE A 299 -16.78 -7.22 -4.31
#